data_AF-A0A3R8M3X6-F1
#
_entry.id   AF-A0A3R8M3X6-F1
#
_cell.length_a   1.000
_cell.length_b   1.000
_cell.length_c   1.000
_cell.angle_alpha   90.00
_cell.angle_beta   90.00
_cell.angle_gamma   90.00
#
_symmetry.space_group_name_H-M   'P 1'
#
loop_
_entity.id
_entity.type
_entity.pdbx_description
1 polymer ?
#
loop_
_entity_poly.entity_id
_entity_poly.type
_entity_poly.pdbx_seq_one_letter_code
_entity_poly.pdbx_strand_id
1 'polypeptide(L)' 'MSNKERAIQLLDVIDEERMVYVVGILENLTGFGEIPNNETIAAMKELENGGGECFDTLDELWKSLELTRTGTHSDLFRQ' A
#
# COMPACT_ATOMS: atom_id res chain seq x y z
N MET A 1 -25.68 3.24 -28.75
CA MET A 1 -24.41 2.74 -28.18
C MET A 1 -24.30 3.30 -26.77
N SER A 2 -24.26 2.43 -25.77
CA SER A 2 -24.01 2.83 -24.39
C SER A 2 -22.53 3.13 -24.18
N ASN A 3 -22.22 3.93 -23.14
CA ASN A 3 -20.84 4.18 -22.75
C ASN A 3 -20.08 2.87 -22.43
N LYS A 4 -20.78 1.84 -21.95
CA LYS A 4 -20.21 0.52 -21.69
C LYS A 4 -19.75 -0.19 -22.97
N GLU A 5 -20.59 -0.20 -24.01
CA GLU A 5 -20.23 -0.80 -25.31
C GLU A 5 -19.03 -0.09 -25.94
N ARG A 6 -18.98 1.25 -25.84
CA ARG A 6 -17.86 2.04 -26.33
C ARG A 6 -16.57 1.78 -25.55
N ALA A 7 -16.65 1.59 -24.23
CA ALA A 7 -15.49 1.26 -23.41
C ALA A 7 -14.89 -0.10 -23.79
N ILE A 8 -15.71 -1.12 -23.99
CA ILE A 8 -15.25 -2.46 -24.40
C ILE A 8 -14.51 -2.39 -25.74
N GLN A 9 -15.04 -1.65 -26.73
CA GLN A 9 -14.37 -1.47 -28.01
C GLN A 9 -13.01 -0.76 -27.90
N LEU A 10 -12.86 0.17 -26.96
CA LEU A 10 -11.58 0.84 -26.72
C LEU A 10 -10.57 -0.10 -26.08
N LEU A 11 -11.01 -1.01 -25.18
CA LEU A 11 -10.14 -2.01 -24.56
C LEU A 11 -9.54 -2.96 -25.61
N ASP A 12 -10.31 -3.35 -26.63
CA ASP A 12 -9.83 -4.29 -27.67
C ASP A 12 -8.74 -3.70 -28.58
N VAL A 13 -8.56 -2.38 -28.60
CA VAL A 13 -7.60 -1.67 -29.48
C VAL A 13 -6.32 -1.29 -28.73
N ILE A 14 -6.34 -1.31 -27.40
CA ILE A 14 -5.20 -0.90 -26.57
C ILE A 14 -4.16 -2.02 -26.54
N ASP A 15 -2.90 -1.63 -26.75
CA ASP A 15 -1.74 -2.50 -26.59
C ASP A 15 -1.47 -2.86 -25.12
N GLU A 16 -0.90 -4.04 -24.89
CA GLU A 16 -0.67 -4.60 -23.54
C GLU A 16 0.15 -3.67 -22.64
N GLU A 17 1.14 -2.94 -23.19
CA GLU A 17 1.97 -1.98 -22.45
C GLU A 17 1.14 -0.87 -21.82
N ARG A 18 0.06 -0.44 -22.48
CA ARG A 18 -0.86 0.58 -21.99
C ARG A 18 -2.03 0.01 -21.19
N MET A 19 -2.32 -1.27 -21.36
CA MET A 19 -3.42 -1.95 -20.65
C MET A 19 -3.22 -1.90 -19.13
N VAL A 20 -1.98 -1.94 -18.64
CA VAL A 20 -1.63 -1.79 -17.21
C VAL A 20 -2.24 -0.54 -16.59
N TYR A 21 -2.21 0.61 -17.29
CA TYR A 21 -2.81 1.85 -16.78
C TYR A 21 -4.34 1.77 -16.73
N VAL A 22 -4.93 1.11 -17.73
CA VAL A 22 -6.39 0.97 -17.81
C VAL A 22 -6.90 0.06 -16.71
N VAL A 23 -6.22 -1.07 -16.46
CA VAL A 23 -6.51 -1.97 -15.34
C VAL A 23 -6.42 -1.21 -14.03
N GLY A 24 -5.32 -0.49 -13.77
CA GLY A 24 -5.17 0.28 -12.53
C GLY A 24 -6.27 1.34 -12.33
N ILE A 25 -6.70 2.03 -13.40
CA ILE A 25 -7.83 2.98 -13.32
C ILE A 25 -9.14 2.25 -12.99
N LEU A 26 -9.40 1.12 -13.66
CA LEU A 26 -10.61 0.35 -13.43
C LEU A 26 -10.66 -0.25 -12.03
N GLU A 27 -9.56 -0.80 -11.53
CA GLU A 27 -9.41 -1.31 -10.16
C GLU A 27 -9.69 -0.23 -9.13
N ASN A 28 -9.16 0.98 -9.34
CA ASN A 28 -9.45 2.13 -8.47
C ASN A 28 -10.93 2.54 -8.53
N LEU A 29 -11.53 2.61 -9.71
CA LEU A 29 -12.93 3.01 -9.89
C LEU A 29 -13.94 1.99 -9.34
N THR A 30 -13.55 0.71 -9.32
CA THR A 30 -14.41 -0.40 -8.89
C THR A 30 -14.17 -0.81 -7.44
N GLY A 31 -13.15 -0.24 -6.78
CA GLY A 31 -12.73 -0.64 -5.45
C GLY A 31 -12.07 -2.02 -5.40
N PHE A 32 -11.65 -2.55 -6.56
CA PHE A 32 -10.81 -3.76 -6.67
C PHE A 32 -9.31 -3.46 -6.55
N GLY A 33 -8.90 -2.21 -6.35
CA GLY A 33 -7.54 -1.86 -5.98
C GLY A 33 -7.10 -2.59 -4.71
N GLU A 34 -5.79 -2.71 -4.49
CA GLU A 34 -5.24 -3.38 -3.31
C GLU A 34 -5.89 -2.85 -2.02
N ILE A 35 -6.74 -3.69 -1.42
CA ILE A 35 -7.36 -3.38 -0.13
C ILE A 35 -6.24 -3.57 0.91
N PRO A 36 -5.92 -2.53 1.72
CA PRO A 36 -4.94 -2.68 2.77
C PRO A 36 -5.30 -3.88 3.65
N ASN A 37 -4.31 -4.70 4.00
CA ASN A 37 -4.56 -5.85 4.85
C ASN A 37 -5.02 -5.38 6.25
N ASN A 38 -5.53 -6.31 7.07
CA ASN A 38 -6.06 -5.97 8.38
C ASN A 38 -5.07 -5.22 9.28
N GLU A 39 -3.77 -5.52 9.18
CA GLU A 39 -2.71 -4.85 9.95
C GLU A 39 -2.54 -3.40 9.51
N THR A 40 -2.51 -3.15 8.20
CA THR A 40 -2.41 -1.79 7.65
C THR A 40 -3.64 -0.95 8.02
N ILE A 41 -4.84 -1.54 7.95
CA ILE A 41 -6.08 -0.86 8.39
C ILE A 41 -6.01 -0.50 9.88
N ALA A 42 -5.48 -1.40 10.72
CA ALA A 42 -5.34 -1.15 12.14
C ALA A 42 -4.34 -0.02 12.43
N ALA A 43 -3.19 0.00 11.75
CA ALA A 43 -2.19 1.06 11.88
C ALA A 43 -2.75 2.43 11.43
N MET A 44 -3.53 2.47 10.34
CA MET A 44 -4.21 3.71 9.91
C MET A 44 -5.18 4.22 10.99
N LYS A 45 -5.99 3.34 11.58
CA LYS A 45 -6.91 3.70 12.68
C LYS A 45 -6.17 4.16 13.94
N GLU A 46 -5.01 3.58 14.25
CA GLU A 46 -4.18 4.04 15.37
C GLU A 46 -3.76 5.49 15.18
N LEU A 47 -3.26 5.84 13.99
CA LEU A 47 -2.87 7.21 13.63
C LEU A 47 -4.06 8.18 13.71
N GLU A 48 -5.24 7.80 13.21
CA GLU A 48 -6.46 8.61 13.31
C GLU A 48 -6.89 8.90 14.75
N ASN A 49 -6.61 7.97 15.68
CA ASN A 49 -6.89 8.14 17.10
C ASN A 49 -5.79 8.90 17.86
N GLY A 50 -4.80 9.46 17.15
CA GLY A 50 -3.69 10.19 17.75
C GLY A 50 -2.61 9.31 18.37
N GLY A 51 -2.56 8.02 17.97
CA GLY A 51 -1.43 7.13 18.27
C GLY A 51 -0.26 7.35 17.31
N GLY A 52 0.61 6.35 17.17
CA GLY A 52 1.88 6.48 16.45
C GLY A 52 2.96 7.26 17.20
N GLU A 53 4.15 7.31 16.62
CA GLU A 53 5.32 7.97 17.19
C GLU A 53 5.66 9.24 16.41
N CYS A 54 5.81 10.35 17.13
CA CYS A 54 6.33 11.60 16.58
C CYS A 54 7.82 11.72 16.91
N PHE A 55 8.59 12.25 15.95
CA PHE A 55 10.01 12.52 16.12
C PHE A 55 10.27 13.99 15.80
N ASP A 56 11.04 14.66 16.65
CA ASP A 56 11.37 16.08 16.47
C ASP A 56 12.57 16.25 15.52
N THR A 57 13.39 15.21 15.37
CA THR A 57 14.57 15.22 14.49
C THR A 57 14.70 13.94 13.65
N LEU A 58 15.39 14.06 12.51
CA LEU A 58 15.69 12.93 11.63
C LEU A 58 16.59 11.88 12.33
N ASP A 59 17.51 12.33 13.20
CA ASP A 59 18.41 11.45 13.94
C ASP A 59 17.66 10.57 14.94
N GLU A 60 16.59 11.08 15.57
CA GLU A 60 15.73 10.30 16.47
C GLU A 60 14.94 9.24 15.72
N LEU A 61 14.38 9.59 14.56
CA LEU A 61 13.70 8.62 13.68
C LEU A 61 14.64 7.47 13.30
N TRP A 62 15.86 7.77 12.83
CA TRP A 62 16.79 6.73 12.42
C TRP A 62 17.25 5.86 13.58
N LYS A 63 17.48 6.44 14.77
CA LYS A 63 17.79 5.64 15.96
C LYS A 63 16.67 4.65 16.29
N SER A 64 15.39 5.06 16.21
CA SER A 64 14.25 4.17 16.45
C SER A 64 14.22 2.99 15.46
N LEU A 65 14.43 3.26 14.18
CA LEU A 65 14.46 2.23 13.12
C LEU A 65 15.67 1.28 13.22
N GLU A 66 16.80 1.74 13.73
CA GLU A 66 18.00 0.92 13.93
C GLU A 66 17.92 0.07 15.21
N LEU A 67 17.33 0.60 16.29
CA LEU A 67 17.07 -0.15 17.53
C LEU A 67 16.08 -1.30 17.30
N THR A 68 15.03 -1.07 16.50
CA THR A 68 14.06 -2.12 16.14
C THR A 68 14.68 -3.23 15.28
N ARG A 69 15.70 -2.93 14.47
CA ARG A 69 16.41 -3.94 13.65
C ARG A 69 17.37 -4.82 14.45
N THR A 70 17.85 -4.36 15.61
CA THR A 70 18.82 -5.09 16.45
C THR A 70 18.17 -5.88 17.59
N GLY A 71 16.85 -5.78 17.76
CA GLY A 71 16.12 -6.31 18.91
C GLY A 71 15.49 -7.71 18.81
N THR A 72 15.43 -8.39 17.65
CA THR A 72 14.64 -9.66 17.55
C THR A 72 15.17 -10.70 16.56
N HIS A 73 16.48 -10.79 16.32
CA HIS A 73 17.03 -11.90 15.50
C HIS A 73 18.26 -12.61 16.07
N SER A 74 18.86 -12.15 17.17
CA SER A 74 20.03 -12.82 17.77
C SER A 74 19.69 -13.93 18.77
N ASP A 75 18.45 -14.01 19.26
CA ASP A 75 18.07 -14.94 20.33
C ASP A 75 17.31 -16.19 19.85
N LEU A 76 17.06 -16.33 18.54
CA LEU A 76 16.39 -17.51 17.96
C LEU A 76 17.34 -18.58 17.41
N PHE A 77 18.66 -18.37 17.44
CA PHE A 77 19.66 -19.34 17.00
C PHE A 77 20.71 -19.70 18.06
N ARG A 78 20.40 -19.48 19.34
CA ARG A 78 21.17 -20.01 20.48
C ARG A 78 20.27 -20.74 21.46
N GLN A 79 19.82 -21.93 21.04
CA GLN A 79 19.77 -23.15 21.85
C GLN A 79 19.46 -24.34 20.95
#